data_AF-A0A928IC26-F1
#
_entry.id   AF-A0A928IC26-F1
#
_cell.length_a   1.000
_cell.length_b   1.000
_cell.length_c   1.000
_cell.angle_alpha   90.00
_cell.angle_beta   90.00
_cell.angle_gamma   90.00
#
_symmetry.space_group_name_H-M   'P 1'
#
loop_
_entity.id
_entity.type
_entity.pdbx_description
1 polymer ?
#
loop_
_entity_poly.entity_id
_entity_poly.type
_entity_poly.pdbx_seq_one_letter_code
_entity_poly.pdbx_strand_id
1 'polypeptide(L)'
;MEKKAAPLIPPFRIADNLYWVGVKSMAPAHLMKTADGLVLIDSGSDDTVDALISNIESLGFDVKDIKHIIHSHGHYDHTGATPKIVSLSGAKTYIGLGDEDAVRGECDLLWAGKIPPANEKEYYFEPDVIVREGDVLDFGDVKVRFISTPGHTVGTMSMFWNVRYKGEEYIAGMFGGAGDNSLTDKYLDSKKLPYSLREDYIRSTNRLMKEQVDLHIGNHPGNNNHVDKASRMTEEYNPFIEEKTWIPFLTKRKNEVMELYGLEDVE
;
A
#
# COMPACT_ATOMS: atom_id res chain seq x y z
N MET A 1 -18.34 -20.54 13.88
CA MET A 1 -18.66 -20.10 12.51
C MET A 1 -17.35 -20.11 11.73
N GLU A 2 -17.19 -21.00 10.76
CA GLU A 2 -16.07 -20.94 9.83
C GLU A 2 -16.15 -19.59 9.10
N LYS A 3 -15.09 -18.77 9.19
CA LYS A 3 -14.97 -17.57 8.36
C LYS A 3 -14.87 -18.06 6.92
N LYS A 4 -15.86 -17.78 6.07
CA LYS A 4 -15.71 -17.96 4.62
C LYS A 4 -14.45 -17.24 4.16
N ALA A 5 -13.57 -17.94 3.45
CA ALA A 5 -12.42 -17.33 2.82
C ALA A 5 -12.88 -16.18 1.91
N ALA A 6 -12.19 -15.04 1.95
CA ALA A 6 -12.47 -13.93 1.06
C ALA A 6 -12.27 -14.37 -0.41
N PRO A 7 -13.11 -13.91 -1.35
CA PRO A 7 -12.96 -14.28 -2.74
C PRO A 7 -11.65 -13.73 -3.32
N LEU A 8 -11.01 -14.51 -4.19
CA LEU A 8 -9.84 -14.07 -4.95
C LEU A 8 -10.26 -13.00 -5.97
N ILE A 9 -9.38 -12.01 -6.17
CA ILE A 9 -9.57 -10.90 -7.11
C ILE A 9 -8.61 -11.14 -8.29
N PRO A 10 -9.13 -11.34 -9.52
CA PRO A 10 -8.29 -11.42 -10.71
C PRO A 10 -7.49 -10.13 -10.94
N PRO A 11 -6.30 -10.22 -11.55
CA PRO A 11 -5.49 -9.04 -11.84
C PRO A 11 -6.09 -8.26 -13.02
N PHE A 12 -5.83 -6.95 -13.06
CA PHE A 12 -6.28 -6.08 -14.14
C PHE A 12 -5.36 -4.88 -14.32
N ARG A 13 -5.38 -4.30 -15.52
CA ARG A 13 -4.63 -3.09 -15.86
C ARG A 13 -5.42 -1.86 -15.45
N ILE A 14 -4.81 -0.95 -14.69
CA ILE A 14 -5.40 0.32 -14.24
C ILE A 14 -5.06 1.45 -15.22
N ALA A 15 -3.79 1.51 -15.63
CA ALA A 15 -3.24 2.48 -16.57
C ALA A 15 -2.17 1.79 -17.43
N ASP A 16 -1.53 2.52 -18.34
CA ASP A 16 -0.63 1.90 -19.32
C ASP A 16 0.53 1.15 -18.67
N ASN A 17 1.05 1.68 -17.58
CA ASN A 17 2.18 1.14 -16.83
C ASN A 17 1.84 0.76 -15.37
N LEU A 18 0.55 0.66 -15.02
CA LEU A 18 0.10 0.34 -13.66
C LEU A 18 -0.99 -0.73 -13.66
N TYR A 19 -0.81 -1.73 -12.79
CA TYR A 19 -1.66 -2.91 -12.71
C TYR A 19 -2.02 -3.20 -11.26
N TRP A 20 -3.23 -3.71 -11.05
CA TRP A 20 -3.58 -4.43 -9.84
C TRP A 20 -3.14 -5.89 -9.97
N VAL A 21 -2.37 -6.38 -9.00
CA VAL A 21 -1.92 -7.78 -8.93
C VAL A 21 -2.22 -8.45 -7.59
N GLY A 22 -2.75 -7.70 -6.62
CA GLY A 22 -3.15 -8.23 -5.31
C GLY A 22 -4.24 -9.29 -5.41
N VAL A 23 -4.36 -10.06 -4.33
CA VAL A 23 -5.06 -11.37 -4.37
C VAL A 23 -6.45 -11.32 -3.74
N LYS A 24 -6.60 -10.56 -2.66
CA LYS A 24 -7.85 -10.43 -1.88
C LYS A 24 -7.92 -9.04 -1.27
N SER A 25 -9.02 -8.70 -0.62
CA SER A 25 -9.19 -7.38 0.02
C SER A 25 -8.11 -7.07 1.06
N MET A 26 -7.61 -8.08 1.77
CA MET A 26 -6.57 -8.01 2.81
C MET A 26 -5.23 -8.63 2.34
N ALA A 27 -4.89 -8.46 1.06
CA ALA A 27 -3.55 -8.73 0.53
C ALA A 27 -3.35 -7.89 -0.75
N PRO A 28 -3.21 -6.57 -0.60
CA PRO A 28 -3.05 -5.68 -1.73
C PRO A 28 -1.65 -5.70 -2.32
N ALA A 29 -1.59 -5.53 -3.64
CA ALA A 29 -0.36 -5.32 -4.37
C ALA A 29 -0.66 -4.66 -5.71
N HIS A 30 0.18 -3.70 -6.10
CA HIS A 30 0.18 -3.12 -7.44
C HIS A 30 1.52 -3.41 -8.12
N LEU A 31 1.49 -3.55 -9.44
CA LEU A 31 2.68 -3.72 -10.25
C LEU A 31 2.83 -2.52 -11.17
N MET A 32 3.97 -1.86 -11.11
CA MET A 32 4.33 -0.75 -11.97
C MET A 32 5.44 -1.17 -12.93
N LYS A 33 5.19 -0.96 -14.23
CA LYS A 33 6.16 -1.23 -15.29
C LYS A 33 7.01 0.01 -15.53
N THR A 34 8.32 -0.15 -15.55
CA THR A 34 9.30 0.92 -15.82
C THR A 34 10.27 0.47 -16.92
N ALA A 35 11.11 1.40 -17.39
CA ALA A 35 12.18 1.11 -18.34
C ALA A 35 13.25 0.13 -17.78
N ASP A 36 13.44 0.10 -16.46
CA ASP A 36 14.50 -0.68 -15.80
C ASP A 36 13.99 -2.00 -15.20
N GLY A 37 12.71 -2.31 -15.38
CA GLY A 37 12.06 -3.52 -14.85
C GLY A 37 10.77 -3.20 -14.10
N LEU A 38 10.37 -4.11 -13.22
CA LEU A 38 9.11 -4.00 -12.49
C LEU A 38 9.34 -3.46 -11.07
N VAL A 39 8.41 -2.63 -10.62
CA VAL A 39 8.30 -2.18 -9.23
C VAL A 39 7.00 -2.76 -8.67
N LEU A 40 7.12 -3.52 -7.59
CA LEU A 40 5.98 -4.01 -6.82
C LEU A 40 5.68 -3.00 -5.70
N ILE A 41 4.42 -2.58 -5.58
CA ILE A 41 3.93 -1.68 -4.52
C ILE A 41 3.06 -2.50 -3.58
N ASP A 42 3.57 -2.73 -2.37
CA ASP A 42 3.10 -3.76 -1.43
C ASP A 42 3.11 -5.19 -2.01
N SER A 43 3.08 -6.18 -1.14
CA SER A 43 3.28 -7.60 -1.49
C SER A 43 2.16 -8.52 -1.02
N GLY A 44 1.16 -8.00 -0.30
CA GLY A 44 0.19 -8.86 0.35
C GLY A 44 0.80 -9.62 1.55
N SER A 45 0.22 -10.79 1.83
CA SER A 45 0.66 -11.73 2.87
C SER A 45 1.24 -13.01 2.27
N ASP A 46 2.04 -13.75 3.05
CA ASP A 46 2.69 -14.99 2.57
C ASP A 46 1.69 -16.02 2.05
N ASP A 47 0.51 -16.14 2.67
CA ASP A 47 -0.51 -17.12 2.34
C ASP A 47 -1.12 -16.86 0.95
N THR A 48 -0.81 -15.70 0.37
CA THR A 48 -1.24 -15.29 -0.95
C THR A 48 -0.11 -15.23 -1.98
N VAL A 49 1.14 -15.51 -1.61
CA VAL A 49 2.29 -15.28 -2.51
C VAL A 49 2.20 -16.05 -3.82
N ASP A 50 1.77 -17.31 -3.80
CA ASP A 50 1.64 -18.10 -5.03
C ASP A 50 0.56 -17.54 -5.95
N ALA A 51 -0.54 -17.01 -5.38
CA ALA A 51 -1.59 -16.36 -6.14
C ALA A 51 -1.15 -14.99 -6.69
N LEU A 52 -0.34 -14.23 -5.93
CA LEU A 52 0.27 -13.00 -6.40
C LEU A 52 1.20 -13.26 -7.59
N ILE A 53 2.07 -14.27 -7.49
CA ILE A 53 2.96 -14.70 -8.57
C ILE A 53 2.12 -15.09 -9.79
N SER A 54 1.09 -15.92 -9.62
CA SER A 54 0.19 -16.31 -10.70
C SER A 54 -0.53 -15.11 -11.33
N ASN A 55 -0.91 -14.11 -10.54
CA ASN A 55 -1.53 -12.89 -11.05
C ASN A 55 -0.55 -12.10 -11.94
N ILE A 56 0.68 -11.91 -11.48
CA ILE A 56 1.76 -11.23 -12.23
C ILE A 56 2.03 -11.97 -13.55
N GLU A 57 2.18 -13.30 -13.50
CA GLU A 57 2.44 -14.14 -14.67
C GLU A 57 1.29 -14.13 -15.67
N SER A 58 0.03 -14.12 -15.19
CA SER A 58 -1.16 -14.07 -16.06
C SER A 58 -1.27 -12.76 -16.86
N LEU A 59 -0.65 -11.67 -16.38
CA LEU A 59 -0.53 -10.41 -17.10
C LEU A 59 0.67 -10.38 -18.07
N GLY A 60 1.43 -11.47 -18.17
CA GLY A 60 2.59 -11.61 -19.06
C GLY A 60 3.89 -11.05 -18.49
N PHE A 61 3.98 -10.87 -17.17
CA PHE A 61 5.20 -10.43 -16.48
C PHE A 61 5.91 -11.59 -15.79
N ASP A 62 7.23 -11.50 -15.61
CA ASP A 62 8.00 -12.45 -14.80
C ASP A 62 8.33 -11.82 -13.44
N VAL A 63 8.10 -12.56 -12.36
CA VAL A 63 8.44 -12.14 -10.99
C VAL A 63 9.93 -11.85 -10.83
N LYS A 64 10.80 -12.51 -11.63
CA LYS A 64 12.24 -12.25 -11.66
C LYS A 64 12.62 -10.88 -12.21
N ASP A 65 11.70 -10.22 -12.91
CA ASP A 65 11.88 -8.87 -13.43
C ASP A 65 11.53 -7.78 -12.41
N ILE A 66 11.02 -8.15 -11.23
CA ILE A 66 10.85 -7.23 -10.10
C ILE A 66 12.23 -6.80 -9.61
N LYS A 67 12.52 -5.50 -9.74
CA LYS A 67 13.78 -4.90 -9.27
C LYS A 67 13.60 -4.20 -7.93
N HIS A 68 12.38 -3.78 -7.63
CA HIS A 68 12.07 -3.00 -6.45
C HIS A 68 10.73 -3.42 -5.84
N ILE A 69 10.68 -3.45 -4.51
CA ILE A 69 9.46 -3.61 -3.73
C ILE A 69 9.36 -2.42 -2.78
N ILE A 70 8.40 -1.53 -3.03
CA ILE A 70 8.14 -0.36 -2.20
C ILE A 70 6.91 -0.61 -1.34
N HIS A 71 7.00 -0.24 -0.06
CA HIS A 71 5.94 -0.53 0.91
C HIS A 71 5.24 0.74 1.37
N SER A 72 3.92 0.63 1.53
CA SER A 72 3.07 1.69 2.06
C SER A 72 3.20 1.81 3.58
N HIS A 73 3.32 0.68 4.28
CA HIS A 73 3.58 0.59 5.72
C HIS A 73 3.99 -0.83 6.12
N GLY A 74 4.45 -0.98 7.36
CA GLY A 74 5.05 -2.20 7.92
C GLY A 74 4.08 -3.24 8.46
N HIS A 75 2.83 -3.33 7.98
CA HIS A 75 1.93 -4.43 8.37
C HIS A 75 2.09 -5.65 7.46
N TYR A 76 1.83 -6.82 8.04
CA TYR A 76 2.03 -8.13 7.43
C TYR A 76 1.21 -8.34 6.16
N ASP A 77 0.00 -7.81 6.09
CA ASP A 77 -0.84 -7.90 4.90
C ASP A 77 -0.35 -7.03 3.74
N HIS A 78 0.68 -6.21 3.94
CA HIS A 78 1.37 -5.44 2.90
C HIS A 78 2.80 -5.92 2.64
N THR A 79 3.43 -6.59 3.61
CA THR A 79 4.86 -6.91 3.58
C THR A 79 5.15 -8.41 3.59
N GLY A 80 4.17 -9.25 3.92
CA GLY A 80 4.36 -10.65 4.27
C GLY A 80 4.86 -11.54 3.13
N ALA A 81 4.58 -11.20 1.87
CA ALA A 81 5.12 -11.95 0.73
C ALA A 81 6.52 -11.49 0.29
N THR A 82 7.00 -10.35 0.81
CA THR A 82 8.27 -9.72 0.38
C THR A 82 9.46 -10.65 0.45
N PRO A 83 9.72 -11.39 1.56
CA PRO A 83 10.89 -12.27 1.62
C PRO A 83 10.92 -13.31 0.50
N LYS A 84 9.75 -13.87 0.15
CA LYS A 84 9.62 -14.83 -0.95
C LYS A 84 9.86 -14.17 -2.30
N ILE A 85 9.29 -13.00 -2.57
CA ILE A 85 9.51 -12.28 -3.83
C ILE A 85 10.99 -11.87 -3.97
N VAL A 86 11.63 -11.38 -2.91
CA VAL A 86 13.08 -11.09 -2.88
C VAL A 86 13.90 -12.34 -3.19
N SER A 87 13.56 -13.50 -2.61
CA SER A 87 14.28 -14.75 -2.87
C SER A 87 14.24 -15.19 -4.33
N LEU A 88 13.18 -14.82 -5.07
CA LEU A 88 13.00 -15.16 -6.48
C LEU A 88 13.63 -14.14 -7.43
N SER A 89 13.62 -12.87 -7.05
CA SER A 89 13.92 -11.74 -7.95
C SER A 89 15.23 -11.01 -7.63
N GLY A 90 15.70 -11.08 -6.39
CA GLY A 90 16.76 -10.22 -5.88
C GLY A 90 16.37 -8.73 -5.78
N ALA A 91 15.07 -8.43 -5.75
CA ALA A 91 14.57 -7.07 -5.68
C ALA A 91 15.06 -6.33 -4.42
N LYS A 92 15.34 -5.03 -4.58
CA LYS A 92 15.60 -4.13 -3.45
C LYS A 92 14.30 -3.73 -2.75
N THR A 93 14.34 -3.63 -1.44
CA THR A 93 13.18 -3.32 -0.60
C THR A 93 13.26 -1.92 0.00
N TYR A 94 12.11 -1.26 0.10
CA TYR A 94 11.98 0.11 0.60
C TYR A 94 10.85 0.16 1.63
N ILE A 95 11.14 0.70 2.82
CA ILE A 95 10.16 0.87 3.91
C ILE A 95 10.31 2.25 4.53
N GLY A 96 9.22 2.81 5.06
CA GLY A 96 9.25 4.11 5.71
C GLY A 96 9.94 4.08 7.07
N LEU A 97 10.64 5.17 7.39
CA LEU A 97 11.22 5.42 8.71
C LEU A 97 10.12 5.36 9.79
N GLY A 98 10.28 4.45 10.75
CA GLY A 98 9.33 4.15 11.82
C GLY A 98 8.77 2.72 11.77
N ASP A 99 8.89 2.03 10.63
CA ASP A 99 8.39 0.68 10.42
C ASP A 99 9.50 -0.36 10.18
N GLU A 100 10.76 0.06 10.10
CA GLU A 100 11.89 -0.83 9.81
C GLU A 100 12.07 -1.95 10.85
N ASP A 101 11.89 -1.63 12.12
CA ASP A 101 12.01 -2.61 13.21
C ASP A 101 10.86 -3.63 13.17
N ALA A 102 9.70 -3.26 12.61
CA ALA A 102 8.58 -4.17 12.44
C ALA A 102 8.90 -5.23 11.38
N VAL A 103 9.42 -4.80 10.22
CA VAL A 103 9.79 -5.72 9.12
C VAL A 103 11.06 -6.51 9.41
N ARG A 104 11.93 -6.05 10.32
CA ARG A 104 13.06 -6.83 10.85
C ARG A 104 12.67 -7.87 11.90
N GLY A 105 11.46 -7.76 12.47
CA GLY A 105 11.04 -8.60 13.60
C GLY A 105 11.68 -8.20 14.93
N GLU A 106 12.14 -6.95 15.04
CA GLU A 106 12.72 -6.39 16.26
C GLU A 106 11.65 -5.81 17.20
N CYS A 107 10.42 -5.65 16.71
CA CYS A 107 9.26 -5.29 17.51
C CYS A 107 7.98 -6.00 17.04
N ASP A 108 6.98 -6.12 17.93
CA ASP A 108 5.69 -6.74 17.61
C ASP A 108 4.73 -5.72 16.96
N LEU A 109 5.16 -5.07 15.87
CA LEU A 109 4.35 -4.11 15.12
C LEU A 109 3.95 -4.59 13.72
N LEU A 110 4.53 -5.71 13.24
CA LEU A 110 4.19 -6.30 11.94
C LEU A 110 2.70 -6.71 11.83
N TRP A 111 2.00 -6.89 12.96
CA TRP A 111 0.57 -7.23 13.03
C TRP A 111 0.16 -8.51 12.27
N ALA A 112 1.04 -9.50 12.23
CA ALA A 112 0.81 -10.81 11.62
C ALA A 112 -0.32 -11.63 12.29
N GLY A 113 -0.74 -11.31 13.51
CA GLY A 113 -1.76 -12.07 14.24
C GLY A 113 -1.20 -13.36 14.84
N LYS A 114 -1.91 -14.49 14.70
CA LYS A 114 -1.49 -15.80 15.25
C LYS A 114 -0.73 -16.65 14.21
N ILE A 115 0.20 -16.06 13.48
CA ILE A 115 1.09 -16.88 12.63
C ILE A 115 1.96 -17.75 13.56
N PRO A 116 2.02 -19.08 13.33
CA PRO A 116 2.78 -19.97 14.22
C PRO A 116 4.27 -19.57 14.26
N PRO A 117 4.95 -19.71 15.42
CA PRO A 117 6.37 -19.40 15.59
C PRO A 117 7.32 -20.31 14.79
N ALA A 118 6.80 -21.20 13.94
CA ALA A 118 7.61 -22.06 13.10
C ALA A 118 8.06 -21.27 11.87
N ASN A 119 9.18 -20.57 12.05
CA ASN A 119 9.96 -19.79 11.08
C ASN A 119 9.61 -18.29 11.02
N GLU A 120 9.67 -17.62 12.16
CA GLU A 120 9.68 -16.15 12.26
C GLU A 120 10.54 -15.45 11.18
N LYS A 121 11.66 -16.04 10.75
CA LYS A 121 12.53 -15.50 9.69
C LYS A 121 11.93 -15.45 8.28
N GLU A 122 10.84 -16.17 7.99
CA GLU A 122 10.25 -16.20 6.64
C GLU A 122 9.37 -14.99 6.32
N TYR A 123 9.01 -14.19 7.33
CA TYR A 123 8.14 -13.01 7.20
C TYR A 123 8.89 -11.69 7.37
N TYR A 124 10.08 -11.75 7.96
CA TYR A 124 10.93 -10.61 8.19
C TYR A 124 11.98 -10.46 7.07
N PHE A 125 12.41 -9.23 6.82
CA PHE A 125 13.48 -8.91 5.89
C PHE A 125 14.26 -7.69 6.39
N GLU A 126 15.51 -7.58 5.97
CA GLU A 126 16.28 -6.35 6.15
C GLU A 126 15.95 -5.40 5.00
N PRO A 127 15.35 -4.22 5.27
CA PRO A 127 15.08 -3.25 4.22
C PRO A 127 16.37 -2.68 3.64
N ASP A 128 16.49 -2.64 2.31
CA ASP A 128 17.66 -2.06 1.64
C ASP A 128 17.69 -0.52 1.77
N VAL A 129 16.52 0.11 1.82
CA VAL A 129 16.36 1.56 1.88
C VAL A 129 15.29 1.94 2.90
N ILE A 130 15.69 2.83 3.81
CA ILE A 130 14.75 3.52 4.72
C ILE A 130 14.36 4.84 4.09
N VAL A 131 13.09 4.93 3.68
CA VAL A 131 12.48 6.10 3.04
C VAL A 131 12.11 7.13 4.11
N ARG A 132 12.27 8.41 3.79
CA ARG A 132 11.98 9.54 4.68
C ARG A 132 11.01 10.53 4.03
N GLU A 133 10.49 11.43 4.86
CA GLU A 133 9.66 12.56 4.43
C GLU A 133 10.32 13.31 3.26
N GLY A 134 9.58 13.46 2.17
CA GLY A 134 9.99 14.25 1.02
C GLY A 134 10.95 13.56 0.05
N ASP A 135 11.36 12.31 0.32
CA ASP A 135 12.21 11.56 -0.59
C ASP A 135 11.56 11.44 -1.98
N VAL A 136 12.37 11.60 -3.01
CA VAL A 136 12.00 11.33 -4.40
C VAL A 136 12.99 10.32 -4.95
N LEU A 137 12.51 9.10 -5.23
CA LEU A 137 13.35 7.99 -5.67
C LEU A 137 13.04 7.65 -7.13
N ASP A 138 14.10 7.33 -7.87
CA ASP A 138 14.03 6.95 -9.28
C ASP A 138 13.92 5.43 -9.42
N PHE A 139 12.95 4.99 -10.22
CA PHE A 139 12.72 3.59 -10.60
C PHE A 139 12.68 3.51 -12.13
N GLY A 140 13.85 3.57 -12.76
CA GLY A 140 13.97 3.75 -14.20
C GLY A 140 13.46 5.11 -14.67
N ASP A 141 12.44 5.10 -15.52
CA ASP A 141 11.81 6.30 -16.06
C ASP A 141 10.67 6.86 -15.17
N VAL A 142 10.38 6.21 -14.03
CA VAL A 142 9.34 6.67 -13.09
C VAL A 142 9.99 7.20 -11.82
N LYS A 143 9.60 8.42 -11.42
CA LYS A 143 9.94 8.99 -10.12
C LYS A 143 8.77 8.80 -9.15
N VAL A 144 9.06 8.29 -7.96
CA VAL A 144 8.08 8.20 -6.87
C VAL A 144 8.49 9.16 -5.77
N ARG A 145 7.59 10.09 -5.43
CA ARG A 145 7.71 10.97 -4.28
C ARG A 145 6.99 10.37 -3.09
N PHE A 146 7.66 10.40 -1.94
CA PHE A 146 7.16 9.87 -0.68
C PHE A 146 6.86 11.00 0.30
N ILE A 147 5.75 10.88 1.00
CA ILE A 147 5.36 11.76 2.11
C ILE A 147 5.09 10.88 3.31
N SER A 148 5.74 11.17 4.44
CA SER A 148 5.47 10.50 5.70
C SER A 148 4.07 10.88 6.17
N THR A 149 3.22 9.88 6.39
CA THR A 149 1.82 10.05 6.78
C THR A 149 1.48 9.17 7.98
N PRO A 150 2.14 9.41 9.13
CA PRO A 150 1.96 8.61 10.33
C PRO A 150 0.51 8.63 10.81
N GLY A 151 0.15 7.58 11.52
CA GLY A 151 -1.14 7.40 12.17
C GLY A 151 -1.51 5.92 12.19
N HIS A 152 -1.77 5.34 11.02
CA HIS A 152 -2.04 3.91 10.91
C HIS A 152 -0.85 3.05 11.38
N THR A 153 0.36 3.46 10.98
CA THR A 153 1.63 3.05 11.58
C THR A 153 2.50 4.28 11.78
N VAL A 154 3.64 4.14 12.45
CA VAL A 154 4.60 5.26 12.60
C VAL A 154 5.30 5.52 11.27
N GLY A 155 5.67 4.48 10.53
CA GLY A 155 6.40 4.58 9.27
C GLY A 155 5.54 4.60 8.01
N THR A 156 4.24 4.87 8.11
CA THR A 156 3.36 4.97 6.92
C THR A 156 3.90 6.01 5.93
N MET A 157 3.99 5.60 4.67
CA MET A 157 4.37 6.46 3.53
C MET A 157 3.25 6.53 2.50
N SER A 158 2.81 7.75 2.21
CA SER A 158 2.01 8.03 1.02
C SER A 158 2.91 8.25 -0.19
N MET A 159 2.45 7.78 -1.35
CA MET A 159 3.26 7.75 -2.57
C MET A 159 2.57 8.49 -3.70
N PHE A 160 3.36 9.21 -4.49
CA PHE A 160 2.90 9.96 -5.66
C PHE A 160 3.84 9.71 -6.83
N TRP A 161 3.29 9.34 -7.98
CA TRP A 161 4.09 9.06 -9.18
C TRP A 161 3.28 9.31 -10.45
N ASN A 162 3.98 9.47 -11.56
CA ASN A 162 3.34 9.66 -12.85
C ASN A 162 2.98 8.32 -13.47
N VAL A 163 1.76 8.22 -13.98
CA VAL A 163 1.26 7.08 -14.75
C VAL A 163 0.81 7.55 -16.12
N ARG A 164 1.00 6.70 -17.12
CA ARG A 164 0.56 6.99 -18.49
C ARG A 164 -0.77 6.34 -18.76
N TYR A 165 -1.66 7.03 -19.46
CA TYR A 165 -2.88 6.44 -19.99
C TYR A 165 -3.22 7.10 -21.34
N LYS A 166 -3.20 6.28 -22.40
CA LYS A 166 -3.46 6.73 -23.79
C LYS A 166 -2.52 7.84 -24.27
N GLY A 167 -1.26 7.78 -23.86
CA GLY A 167 -0.24 8.75 -24.25
C GLY A 167 -0.22 10.04 -23.41
N GLU A 168 -1.20 10.23 -22.52
CA GLU A 168 -1.23 11.34 -21.56
C GLU A 168 -0.67 10.90 -20.21
N GLU A 169 -0.16 11.86 -19.44
CA GLU A 169 0.42 11.65 -18.12
C GLU A 169 -0.52 12.13 -17.01
N TYR A 170 -0.67 11.32 -15.97
CA TYR A 170 -1.54 11.57 -14.81
C TYR A 170 -0.76 11.35 -13.52
N ILE A 171 -1.08 12.11 -12.47
CA ILE A 171 -0.49 11.91 -11.15
C ILE A 171 -1.31 10.86 -10.39
N ALA A 172 -0.71 9.69 -10.17
CA ALA A 172 -1.24 8.69 -9.26
C ALA A 172 -0.89 9.06 -7.80
N GLY A 173 -1.82 8.81 -6.89
CA GLY A 173 -1.64 9.07 -5.45
C GLY A 173 -2.20 7.96 -4.59
N MET A 174 -1.42 7.50 -3.61
CA MET A 174 -1.81 6.48 -2.64
C MET A 174 -1.63 7.02 -1.22
N PHE A 175 -2.70 6.93 -0.40
CA PHE A 175 -2.56 7.07 1.05
C PHE A 175 -2.15 5.72 1.62
N GLY A 176 -0.90 5.62 2.10
CA GLY A 176 -0.29 4.34 2.44
C GLY A 176 -0.91 3.62 3.64
N GLY A 177 -1.56 4.34 4.54
CA GLY A 177 -2.12 3.80 5.78
C GLY A 177 -3.51 4.36 6.05
N ALA A 178 -4.46 4.05 5.18
CA ALA A 178 -5.81 4.63 5.28
C ALA A 178 -6.75 3.94 6.30
N GLY A 179 -6.28 2.90 7.00
CA GLY A 179 -7.09 2.16 8.00
C GLY A 179 -7.08 2.82 9.38
N ASP A 180 -8.23 2.79 10.06
CA ASP A 180 -8.41 3.27 11.45
C ASP A 180 -8.31 2.15 12.50
N ASN A 181 -8.21 0.90 12.07
CA ASN A 181 -8.18 -0.30 12.92
C ASN A 181 -6.99 -0.33 13.91
N SER A 182 -5.85 0.26 13.55
CA SER A 182 -4.69 0.41 14.46
C SER A 182 -4.82 1.60 15.40
N LEU A 183 -5.84 2.46 15.24
CA LEU A 183 -6.03 3.63 16.07
C LEU A 183 -6.90 3.36 17.31
N THR A 184 -7.41 2.13 17.46
CA THR A 184 -8.27 1.75 18.60
C THR A 184 -7.49 1.72 19.92
N ASP A 185 -8.15 2.01 21.05
CA ASP A 185 -7.53 1.92 22.39
C ASP A 185 -6.85 0.55 22.57
N LYS A 186 -7.59 -0.52 22.25
CA LYS A 186 -7.11 -1.89 22.37
C LYS A 186 -5.81 -2.13 21.60
N TYR A 187 -5.69 -1.64 20.37
CA TYR A 187 -4.48 -1.84 19.58
C TYR A 187 -3.33 -1.03 20.16
N LEU A 188 -3.53 0.27 20.36
CA LEU A 188 -2.51 1.20 20.85
C LEU A 188 -1.96 0.76 22.22
N ASP A 189 -2.84 0.40 23.16
CA ASP A 189 -2.45 -0.13 24.47
C ASP A 189 -1.63 -1.41 24.35
N SER A 190 -2.09 -2.36 23.53
CA SER A 190 -1.42 -3.65 23.35
C SER A 190 -0.01 -3.51 22.76
N LYS A 191 0.18 -2.49 21.93
CA LYS A 191 1.44 -2.20 21.23
C LYS A 191 2.28 -1.11 21.91
N LYS A 192 1.79 -0.54 23.02
CA LYS A 192 2.41 0.59 23.75
C LYS A 192 2.69 1.79 22.83
N LEU A 193 1.79 2.04 21.88
CA LEU A 193 1.87 3.16 20.96
C LEU A 193 1.13 4.38 21.53
N PRO A 194 1.56 5.60 21.19
CA PRO A 194 0.92 6.80 21.72
C PRO A 194 -0.43 7.04 21.06
N TYR A 195 -1.39 7.53 21.84
CA TYR A 195 -2.69 7.97 21.33
C TYR A 195 -2.62 9.15 20.36
N SER A 196 -1.50 9.89 20.36
CA SER A 196 -1.24 10.97 19.39
C SER A 196 -1.25 10.50 17.94
N LEU A 197 -1.10 9.20 17.67
CA LEU A 197 -1.23 8.65 16.31
C LEU A 197 -2.58 8.97 15.66
N ARG A 198 -3.63 9.23 16.44
CA ARG A 198 -4.92 9.67 15.91
C ARG A 198 -4.87 11.10 15.36
N GLU A 199 -4.21 12.00 16.09
CA GLU A 199 -3.97 13.37 15.63
C GLU A 199 -3.00 13.38 14.46
N ASP A 200 -1.97 12.54 14.50
CA ASP A 200 -1.03 12.36 13.38
C ASP A 200 -1.76 11.89 12.11
N TYR A 201 -2.73 10.97 12.24
CA TYR A 201 -3.59 10.57 11.13
C TYR A 201 -4.37 11.75 10.55
N ILE A 202 -4.96 12.60 11.40
CA ILE A 202 -5.70 13.80 10.98
C ILE A 202 -4.76 14.76 10.24
N ARG A 203 -3.59 15.10 10.81
CA ARG A 203 -2.58 15.96 10.16
C ARG A 203 -2.12 15.39 8.83
N SER A 204 -1.91 14.07 8.77
CA SER A 204 -1.55 13.35 7.55
C SER A 204 -2.61 13.52 6.48
N THR A 205 -3.90 13.32 6.80
CA THR A 205 -4.98 13.55 5.83
C THR A 205 -5.08 15.01 5.38
N ASN A 206 -4.89 15.97 6.27
CA ASN A 206 -4.89 17.40 5.92
C ASN A 206 -3.73 17.78 4.99
N ARG A 207 -2.56 17.16 5.16
CA ARG A 207 -1.42 17.32 4.23
C ARG A 207 -1.73 16.69 2.87
N LEU A 208 -2.26 15.47 2.85
CA LEU A 208 -2.60 14.76 1.61
C LEU A 208 -3.70 15.46 0.80
N MET A 209 -4.62 16.18 1.45
CA MET A 209 -5.65 16.96 0.75
C MET A 209 -5.07 18.15 -0.05
N LYS A 210 -3.84 18.58 0.23
CA LYS A 210 -3.15 19.65 -0.49
C LYS A 210 -2.45 19.14 -1.76
N GLU A 211 -2.37 17.83 -1.93
CA GLU A 211 -1.70 17.18 -3.06
C GLU A 211 -2.61 17.06 -4.28
N GLN A 212 -2.06 17.33 -5.46
CA GLN A 212 -2.75 17.09 -6.73
C GLN A 212 -2.70 15.61 -7.08
N VAL A 213 -3.86 14.99 -7.24
CA VAL A 213 -3.99 13.57 -7.63
C VAL A 213 -5.05 13.44 -8.71
N ASP A 214 -4.64 12.94 -9.86
CA ASP A 214 -5.54 12.66 -10.98
C ASP A 214 -6.13 11.25 -10.91
N LEU A 215 -5.32 10.30 -10.42
CA LEU A 215 -5.63 8.88 -10.34
C LEU A 215 -5.42 8.40 -8.89
N HIS A 216 -6.49 8.30 -8.13
CA HIS A 216 -6.42 7.77 -6.76
C HIS A 216 -6.19 6.26 -6.79
N ILE A 217 -5.16 5.79 -6.10
CA ILE A 217 -4.90 4.38 -5.83
C ILE A 217 -5.12 4.10 -4.35
N GLY A 218 -6.06 3.23 -4.05
CA GLY A 218 -6.27 2.74 -2.67
C GLY A 218 -5.17 1.75 -2.28
N ASN A 219 -4.62 1.87 -1.07
CA ASN A 219 -3.71 0.86 -0.52
C ASN A 219 -4.43 -0.48 -0.27
N HIS A 220 -5.76 -0.50 -0.07
CA HIS A 220 -6.62 -1.68 -0.21
C HIS A 220 -7.68 -1.47 -1.31
N PRO A 221 -8.22 -2.54 -1.93
CA PRO A 221 -9.25 -2.44 -2.97
C PRO A 221 -10.48 -1.64 -2.56
N GLY A 222 -10.90 -1.77 -1.30
CA GLY A 222 -12.08 -1.07 -0.76
C GLY A 222 -11.90 0.44 -0.65
N ASN A 223 -10.67 0.94 -0.62
CA ASN A 223 -10.39 2.36 -0.40
C ASN A 223 -10.65 3.22 -1.65
N ASN A 224 -10.69 2.61 -2.83
CA ASN A 224 -11.13 3.26 -4.06
C ASN A 224 -12.01 2.33 -4.93
N ASN A 225 -12.73 1.39 -4.32
CA ASN A 225 -13.62 0.44 -5.00
C ASN A 225 -13.01 -0.22 -6.25
N HIS A 226 -11.76 -0.68 -6.17
CA HIS A 226 -10.98 -1.06 -7.36
C HIS A 226 -11.69 -2.08 -8.25
N VAL A 227 -12.33 -3.09 -7.65
CA VAL A 227 -13.02 -4.17 -8.38
C VAL A 227 -14.22 -3.63 -9.15
N ASP A 228 -15.02 -2.76 -8.54
CA ASP A 228 -16.14 -2.09 -9.22
C ASP A 228 -15.63 -1.23 -10.37
N LYS A 229 -14.61 -0.41 -10.10
CA LYS A 229 -13.99 0.46 -11.12
C LYS A 229 -13.45 -0.34 -12.30
N ALA A 230 -12.70 -1.41 -12.03
CA ALA A 230 -12.18 -2.29 -13.05
C ALA A 230 -13.30 -2.89 -13.91
N SER A 231 -14.43 -3.30 -13.31
CA SER A 231 -15.56 -3.87 -14.04
C SER A 231 -16.27 -2.88 -14.97
N ARG A 232 -16.09 -1.58 -14.74
CA ARG A 232 -16.68 -0.49 -15.53
C ARG A 232 -15.69 0.15 -16.51
N MET A 233 -14.43 -0.29 -16.53
CA MET A 233 -13.45 0.19 -17.51
C MET A 233 -13.85 -0.21 -18.92
N THR A 234 -13.78 0.74 -19.86
CA THR A 234 -13.95 0.51 -21.28
C THR A 234 -12.79 1.12 -22.05
N GLU A 235 -12.74 0.93 -23.37
CA GLU A 235 -11.77 1.65 -24.20
C GLU A 235 -11.89 3.17 -24.07
N GLU A 236 -13.07 3.71 -23.77
CA GLU A 236 -13.36 5.14 -23.73
C GLU A 236 -13.33 5.71 -22.31
N TYR A 237 -13.55 4.89 -21.29
CA TYR A 237 -13.78 5.33 -19.93
C TYR A 237 -12.89 4.61 -18.91
N ASN A 238 -12.18 5.40 -18.10
CA ASN A 238 -11.37 4.91 -16.98
C ASN A 238 -11.82 5.55 -15.65
N PRO A 239 -12.63 4.86 -14.82
CA PRO A 239 -13.15 5.40 -13.55
C PRO A 239 -12.06 5.66 -12.49
N PHE A 240 -10.83 5.17 -12.66
CA PHE A 240 -9.73 5.54 -11.78
C PHE A 240 -9.27 6.98 -12.01
N ILE A 241 -9.41 7.50 -13.23
CA ILE A 241 -9.05 8.86 -13.63
C ILE A 241 -10.25 9.81 -13.52
N GLU A 242 -11.43 9.36 -13.98
CA GLU A 242 -12.59 10.25 -14.20
C GLU A 242 -13.37 10.60 -12.93
N GLU A 243 -13.41 9.70 -11.93
CA GLU A 243 -14.30 9.88 -10.76
C GLU A 243 -13.72 10.75 -9.63
N LYS A 244 -12.47 11.24 -9.77
CA LYS A 244 -11.79 12.18 -8.86
C LYS A 244 -12.08 11.96 -7.37
N THR A 245 -11.70 10.77 -6.88
CA THR A 245 -12.08 10.28 -5.54
C THR A 245 -11.13 10.67 -4.41
N TRP A 246 -9.97 11.27 -4.70
CA TRP A 246 -8.92 11.55 -3.69
C TRP A 246 -9.41 12.39 -2.51
N ILE A 247 -9.90 13.61 -2.77
CA ILE A 247 -10.37 14.52 -1.72
C ILE A 247 -11.62 13.96 -0.99
N PRO A 248 -12.66 13.45 -1.68
CA PRO A 248 -13.79 12.81 -1.01
C PRO A 248 -13.38 11.66 -0.09
N PHE A 249 -12.43 10.83 -0.53
CA PHE A 249 -11.93 9.70 0.26
C PHE A 249 -11.21 10.16 1.53
N LEU A 250 -10.24 11.09 1.40
CA LEU A 250 -9.50 11.62 2.54
C LEU A 250 -10.42 12.33 3.53
N THR A 251 -11.41 13.07 3.03
CA THR A 251 -12.38 13.80 3.86
C THR A 251 -13.20 12.83 4.68
N LYS A 252 -13.69 11.76 4.04
CA LYS A 252 -14.43 10.69 4.71
C LYS A 252 -13.59 10.04 5.80
N ARG A 253 -12.35 9.62 5.48
CA ARG A 253 -11.44 8.98 6.44
C ARG A 253 -11.12 9.86 7.63
N LYS A 254 -10.80 11.13 7.40
CA LYS A 254 -10.54 12.11 8.45
C LYS A 254 -11.74 12.23 9.40
N ASN A 255 -12.92 12.44 8.83
CA ASN A 255 -14.15 12.63 9.61
C ASN A 255 -14.51 11.38 10.43
N GLU A 256 -14.34 10.17 9.88
CA GLU A 256 -14.59 8.93 10.61
C GLU A 256 -13.63 8.77 11.79
N VAL A 257 -12.34 9.04 11.63
CA VAL A 257 -11.37 9.01 12.75
C VAL A 257 -11.72 10.06 13.81
N MET A 258 -12.07 11.27 13.40
CA MET A 258 -12.49 12.33 14.32
C MET A 258 -13.75 11.94 15.11
N GLU A 259 -14.76 11.38 14.44
CA GLU A 259 -16.01 10.94 15.05
C GLU A 259 -15.79 9.76 16.01
N LEU A 260 -15.02 8.76 15.58
CA LEU A 260 -14.73 7.56 16.38
C LEU A 260 -14.03 7.87 17.70
N TYR A 261 -13.16 8.87 17.72
CA TYR A 261 -12.30 9.18 18.86
C TYR A 261 -12.59 10.53 19.53
N GLY A 262 -13.64 11.24 19.10
CA GLY A 262 -14.05 12.52 19.67
C GLY A 262 -12.99 13.62 19.51
N LEU A 263 -12.33 13.67 18.35
CA LEU A 263 -11.24 14.61 18.07
C LEU A 263 -11.74 15.80 17.27
N GLU A 264 -11.06 16.93 17.45
CA GLU A 264 -11.21 18.11 16.60
C GLU A 264 -10.21 18.08 15.43
N ASP A 265 -10.47 18.90 14.41
CA ASP A 265 -9.55 19.03 13.28
C ASP A 265 -8.26 19.72 13.76
N VAL A 266 -7.12 19.21 13.32
CA VAL A 266 -5.80 19.72 13.72
C VAL A 266 -4.96 20.04 12.48
N GLU A 267 -4.27 21.18 12.51
CA GLU A 267 -3.44 21.65 11.38
C GLU A 267 -2.23 20.76 11.08
#